data_AF-A0AAW0SFW4-F1
#
_entry.id   AF-A0AAW0SFW4-F1
#
_cell.length_a   1.000
_cell.length_b   1.000
_cell.length_c   1.000
_cell.angle_alpha   90.00
_cell.angle_beta   90.00
_cell.angle_gamma   90.00
#
_symmetry.space_group_name_H-M   'P 1'
#
loop_
_entity.id
_entity.type
_entity.pdbx_description
1 polymer ?
#
loop_
_entity_poly.entity_id
_entity_poly.type
_entity_poly.pdbx_seq_one_letter_code
_entity_poly.pdbx_strand_id
1 'polypeptide(L)'
;MDSAEIEQCFEVALGLVKEAGQVVREAIKKQKTIETKSCNVDLVTESDKAVEKLLIEGLASMPLSQIHRRGKHSSRSQMCLDP
;
A
#
# COMPACT_ATOMS: atom_id res chain seq x y z
N MET A 1 3.59 8.96 -13.75
CA MET A 1 3.52 9.08 -12.29
C MET A 1 4.17 10.40 -11.96
N ASP A 2 3.36 11.37 -11.60
CA ASP A 2 3.81 12.72 -11.35
C ASP A 2 4.50 12.76 -9.97
N SER A 3 5.45 13.67 -9.75
CA SER A 3 6.23 13.72 -8.49
C SER A 3 5.33 13.85 -7.25
N ALA A 4 4.19 14.54 -7.37
CA ALA A 4 3.21 14.67 -6.29
C ALA A 4 2.50 13.34 -5.96
N GLU A 5 2.28 12.48 -6.96
CA GLU A 5 1.68 11.16 -6.75
C GLU A 5 2.67 10.23 -6.03
N ILE A 6 3.96 10.34 -6.36
CA ILE A 6 5.02 9.57 -5.70
C ILE A 6 5.16 10.03 -4.24
N GLU A 7 5.13 11.34 -3.98
CA GLU A 7 5.20 11.90 -2.63
C GLU A 7 4.01 11.43 -1.77
N GLN A 8 2.80 11.47 -2.33
CA GLN A 8 1.61 10.96 -1.65
C GLN A 8 1.73 9.46 -1.35
N CYS A 9 2.28 8.68 -2.28
CA CYS A 9 2.53 7.26 -2.02
C CYS A 9 3.54 7.05 -0.91
N PHE A 10 4.61 7.84 -0.92
CA PHE A 10 5.66 7.78 0.07
C PHE A 10 5.14 8.11 1.47
N GLU A 11 4.35 9.18 1.62
CA GLU A 11 3.79 9.57 2.91
C GLU A 11 2.86 8.51 3.51
N VAL A 12 2.00 7.90 2.68
CA VAL A 12 1.14 6.81 3.13
C VAL A 12 1.97 5.59 3.55
N ALA A 13 2.92 5.17 2.70
CA ALA A 13 3.80 4.05 3.02
C ALA A 13 4.61 4.30 4.30
N LEU A 14 5.15 5.50 4.48
CA LEU A 14 5.90 5.90 5.66
C LEU A 14 5.04 5.83 6.93
N GLY A 15 3.77 6.27 6.86
CA GLY A 15 2.81 6.14 7.95
C GLY A 15 2.57 4.68 8.35
N LEU A 16 2.25 3.83 7.37
CA LEU A 16 1.99 2.41 7.58
C LEU A 16 3.20 1.68 8.18
N VAL A 17 4.41 1.97 7.69
CA VAL A 17 5.63 1.32 8.18
C VAL A 17 5.96 1.75 9.62
N LYS A 18 5.69 3.01 9.98
CA LYS A 18 5.84 3.49 11.38
C LYS A 18 4.89 2.76 12.32
N GLU A 19 3.64 2.54 11.91
CA GLU A 19 2.63 1.82 12.67
C GLU A 19 2.97 0.33 12.80
N ALA A 20 3.32 -0.33 11.69
CA ALA A 20 3.83 -1.70 11.70
C ALA A 20 5.04 -1.85 12.65
N GLY A 21 5.97 -0.89 12.63
CA GLY A 21 7.10 -0.87 13.57
C GLY A 21 6.68 -0.76 15.03
N GLN A 22 5.58 -0.08 15.35
CA GLN A 22 5.02 -0.08 16.71
C GLN A 22 4.46 -1.46 17.08
N VAL A 23 3.70 -2.10 16.18
CA VAL A 23 3.17 -3.46 16.37
C VAL A 23 4.30 -4.44 16.67
N VAL A 24 5.38 -4.42 15.90
CA VAL A 24 6.57 -5.26 16.12
C VAL A 24 7.22 -4.96 17.47
N ARG A 25 7.43 -3.68 17.80
CA ARG A 25 8.03 -3.29 19.09
C ARG A 25 7.22 -3.77 20.29
N GLU A 26 5.91 -3.64 20.24
CA GLU A 26 5.03 -4.08 21.32
C GLU A 26 4.93 -5.61 21.40
N ALA A 27 4.96 -6.30 20.26
CA ALA A 27 5.02 -7.76 20.23
C ALA A 27 6.35 -8.34 20.75
N ILE A 28 7.46 -7.61 20.64
CA ILE A 28 8.75 -7.98 21.25
C ILE A 28 8.70 -7.86 22.79
N LYS A 29 7.97 -6.87 23.32
CA LYS A 29 7.84 -6.63 24.77
C LYS A 29 6.85 -7.58 25.47
N LYS A 30 5.91 -8.15 24.73
CA LYS A 30 4.91 -9.11 25.25
C LYS A 30 5.48 -10.53 25.27
N GLN A 31 5.11 -11.30 26.28
CA GLN A 31 5.45 -12.72 26.38
C GLN A 31 4.85 -13.46 25.17
N LYS A 32 5.69 -14.05 24.32
CA LYS A 32 5.24 -14.66 23.05
C LYS A 32 4.79 -16.10 23.27
N THR A 33 3.53 -16.39 22.92
CA THR A 33 3.09 -17.76 22.62
C THR A 33 3.71 -18.15 21.28
N ILE A 34 4.70 -19.05 21.28
CA ILE A 34 5.31 -19.55 20.04
C ILE A 34 4.39 -20.65 19.49
N GLU A 35 3.63 -20.34 18.45
CA GLU A 35 2.87 -21.35 17.69
C GLU A 35 3.71 -21.86 16.52
N THR A 36 3.94 -23.17 16.47
CA THR A 36 4.73 -23.84 15.44
C THR A 36 3.83 -24.25 14.27
N LYS A 37 4.08 -23.75 13.05
CA LYS A 37 3.16 -23.93 11.91
C LYS A 37 3.27 -25.26 11.15
N SER A 38 4.39 -25.99 11.23
CA SER A 38 4.52 -27.38 10.69
C SER A 38 5.93 -27.99 10.83
N CYS A 39 6.95 -27.18 11.10
CA CYS A 39 8.34 -27.58 11.31
C CYS A 39 8.99 -26.64 12.35
N ASN A 40 9.91 -27.14 13.18
CA ASN A 40 10.56 -26.45 14.32
C ASN A 40 11.31 -25.13 13.98
N VAL A 41 11.28 -24.66 12.72
CA VAL A 41 12.08 -23.53 12.22
C VAL A 41 11.25 -22.48 11.46
N ASP A 42 9.96 -22.72 11.17
CA ASP A 42 9.07 -21.74 10.52
C ASP A 42 8.18 -21.05 11.56
N LEU A 43 8.76 -20.06 12.23
CA LEU A 43 8.07 -19.26 13.25
C LEU A 43 7.47 -18.01 12.60
N VAL A 44 6.22 -18.11 12.14
CA VAL A 44 5.40 -16.93 11.85
C VAL A 44 4.70 -16.52 13.13
N THR A 45 5.08 -15.36 13.68
CA THR A 45 4.48 -14.86 14.92
C THR A 45 3.17 -14.12 14.64
N GLU A 46 2.35 -13.93 15.68
CA GLU A 46 1.14 -13.09 15.60
C GLU A 46 1.45 -11.68 15.06
N SER A 47 2.62 -11.14 15.40
CA SER A 47 3.12 -9.86 14.91
C SER A 47 3.31 -9.83 13.40
N ASP A 48 3.84 -10.89 12.79
CA ASP A 48 4.06 -10.94 11.35
C ASP A 48 2.72 -10.91 10.59
N LYS A 49 1.74 -11.69 11.07
CA LYS A 49 0.36 -11.69 10.53
C LYS A 49 -0.31 -10.32 10.69
N ALA A 50 -0.13 -9.67 11.84
CA ALA A 50 -0.70 -8.36 12.12
C ALA A 50 -0.10 -7.26 11.22
N VAL A 51 1.22 -7.30 11.00
CA VAL A 51 1.92 -6.38 10.10
C VAL A 51 1.48 -6.59 8.65
N GLU A 52 1.43 -7.84 8.19
CA GLU A 52 1.00 -8.14 6.81
C GLU A 52 -0.40 -7.62 6.54
N LYS A 53 -1.35 -7.88 7.46
CA LYS A 53 -2.73 -7.39 7.34
C LYS A 53 -2.78 -5.86 7.28
N LEU A 54 -2.06 -5.17 8.18
CA LEU A 54 -1.99 -3.72 8.23
C LEU A 54 -1.47 -3.12 6.92
N LEU A 55 -0.39 -3.68 6.37
CA LEU A 55 0.22 -3.19 5.13
C LEU A 55 -0.69 -3.44 3.92
N ILE A 56 -1.29 -4.63 3.80
CA ILE A 56 -2.18 -4.96 2.69
C ILE A 56 -3.43 -4.07 2.71
N GLU A 57 -4.10 -3.94 3.86
CA GLU A 57 -5.31 -3.12 3.99
C GLU A 57 -4.99 -1.64 3.77
N GLY A 58 -3.89 -1.14 4.33
CA GLY A 58 -3.45 0.24 4.16
C GLY A 58 -3.13 0.58 2.71
N LEU A 59 -2.35 -0.25 2.02
CA LEU A 59 -2.00 -0.03 0.62
C LEU A 59 -3.19 -0.22 -0.33
N ALA A 60 -4.10 -1.16 -0.05
CA ALA A 60 -5.32 -1.36 -0.85
C ALA A 60 -6.30 -0.18 -0.73
N SER A 61 -6.29 0.52 0.40
CA SER A 61 -7.10 1.72 0.62
C SER A 61 -6.54 2.98 -0.05
N MET A 62 -5.32 2.92 -0.61
CA MET A 62 -4.77 4.05 -1.36
C MET A 62 -5.61 4.32 -2.60
N PRO A 63 -5.98 5.58 -2.86
CA PRO A 63 -6.70 5.95 -4.08
C PRO A 63 -5.77 5.84 -5.29
N LEU A 64 -5.59 4.61 -5.80
CA LEU A 64 -4.93 4.32 -7.09
C LEU A 64 -5.80 4.76 -8.29
N SER A 65 -6.95 5.40 -8.04
CA SER A 65 -7.96 5.78 -9.03
C SER A 65 -7.50 6.77 -10.12
N GLN A 66 -6.28 7.31 -10.03
CA GLN A 66 -5.71 8.16 -11.09
C GLN A 66 -4.77 7.40 -12.05
N ILE A 67 -4.42 6.14 -11.77
CA ILE A 67 -3.34 5.43 -12.49
C ILE A 67 -3.76 4.85 -13.87
N HIS A 68 -5.03 4.95 -14.30
CA HIS A 68 -5.44 4.33 -15.58
C HIS A 68 -6.49 5.01 -16.47
N ARG A 69 -6.64 6.34 -16.46
CA ARG A 69 -7.48 7.02 -17.48
C ARG A 69 -6.85 8.27 -18.10
N ARG A 70 -5.70 8.12 -18.76
CA ARG A 70 -5.27 9.05 -19.81
C ARG A 70 -5.03 8.31 -21.12
N GLY A 71 -6.13 8.03 -21.79
CA GLY A 71 -6.14 7.55 -23.16
C GLY A 71 -7.52 7.76 -23.75
N LYS A 72 -7.82 9.00 -24.19
CA LYS A 72 -8.68 9.28 -25.37
C LYS A 72 -8.90 10.79 -25.61
N HIS A 73 -8.67 11.17 -26.87
CA HIS A 73 -9.12 12.33 -27.62
C HIS A 73 -8.50 13.73 -27.36
N SER A 74 -7.48 14.06 -28.14
CA SER A 74 -7.38 15.39 -28.76
C SER A 74 -7.05 15.23 -30.24
N SER A 75 -8.09 15.33 -31.07
CA SER A 75 -8.03 15.64 -32.51
C SER A 75 -9.43 16.04 -32.90
N ARG A 76 -9.77 17.30 -32.65
CA ARG A 76 -10.99 17.93 -33.16
C ARG A 76 -10.58 18.77 -34.36
N SER A 77 -10.43 18.12 -35.52
CA SER A 77 -10.46 18.82 -36.80
C SER A 77 -11.93 18.97 -37.21
N GLN A 78 -12.55 20.07 -36.78
CA GLN A 78 -13.77 20.54 -37.41
C GLN A 78 -13.32 21.49 -38.53
N MET A 79 -13.36 20.98 -39.77
CA MET A 79 -13.33 21.79 -40.98
C MET A 79 -14.40 22.87 -40.88
N CYS A 80 -13.99 24.13 -41.00
CA CYS A 80 -14.88 25.21 -41.38
C CYS A 80 -15.42 24.90 -42.78
N LEU A 81 -16.74 24.80 -42.91
CA LEU A 81 -17.42 24.98 -44.19
C LEU A 81 -17.97 26.41 -44.14
N ASP A 82 -17.30 27.31 -44.86
CA ASP A 82 -17.78 28.66 -45.13
C ASP A 82 -18.84 28.62 -46.27
N PRO A 83 -19.75 29.61 -46.32
CA PRO A 83 -21.11 29.48 -46.86
C PRO A 83 -21.25 29.48 -48.39
#